data_AF-A0A098LCV2-F1
#
_entry.id   AF-A0A098LCV2-F1
#
_cell.length_a   1.000
_cell.length_b   1.000
_cell.length_c   1.000
_cell.angle_alpha   90.00
_cell.angle_beta   90.00
_cell.angle_gamma   90.00
#
_symmetry.space_group_name_H-M   'P 1'
#
loop_
_entity.id
_entity.type
_entity.pdbx_description
1 polymer ?
#
loop_
_entity_poly.entity_id
_entity_poly.type
_entity_poly.pdbx_seq_one_letter_code
_entity_poly.pdbx_strand_id
1 'polypeptide(L)'
;MKNFYLAISFIAFLSSCAFHSGNVSSGSIVDCPMKTIITGQASTSKFLGLGGLSKNALIVDAKQDLYRKISVKKNLKLTNFSVDFKTTYILFYSSTIATVSADLFDCSGTEDSSPNADSDNQSMIGGLLPGDSIIYEYNGFHKGLVSKHLSKERCAITFQYNNGRLKKQNVSQNVIFKITEHTSNKNYFGYDIGEKASVEVLNLKTNTKTVKPCTIIGLNENKLLISYNKEDGQERILSVDKSLIRQ
;
A
#
# COMPACT_ATOMS: atom_id res chain seq x y z
N MET A 1 -29.01 -53.68 -4.30
CA MET A 1 -29.00 -52.49 -5.19
C MET A 1 -29.88 -51.34 -4.70
N LYS A 2 -31.13 -51.56 -4.23
CA LYS A 2 -31.99 -50.48 -3.70
C LYS A 2 -31.32 -49.60 -2.62
N ASN A 3 -30.56 -50.19 -1.70
CA ASN A 3 -29.89 -49.45 -0.63
C ASN A 3 -28.73 -48.56 -1.13
N PHE A 4 -28.14 -48.86 -2.30
CA PHE A 4 -27.06 -48.08 -2.88
C PHE A 4 -27.57 -46.79 -3.52
N TYR A 5 -28.69 -46.85 -4.27
CA TYR A 5 -29.35 -45.67 -4.82
C TYR A 5 -29.87 -44.73 -3.73
N LEU A 6 -30.33 -45.29 -2.61
CA LEU A 6 -30.80 -44.50 -1.46
C LEU A 6 -29.63 -43.76 -0.79
N ALA A 7 -28.46 -44.40 -0.66
CA ALA A 7 -27.25 -43.75 -0.17
C ALA A 7 -26.73 -42.64 -1.10
N ILE A 8 -26.73 -42.86 -2.42
CA ILE A 8 -26.34 -41.84 -3.41
C ILE A 8 -27.30 -40.65 -3.38
N SER A 9 -28.62 -40.91 -3.29
CA SER A 9 -29.64 -39.86 -3.17
C SER A 9 -29.41 -39.02 -1.91
N PHE A 10 -29.13 -39.65 -0.77
CA PHE A 10 -28.87 -38.95 0.49
C PHE A 10 -27.60 -38.08 0.45
N ILE A 11 -26.53 -38.56 -0.20
CA ILE A 11 -25.29 -37.79 -0.41
C ILE A 11 -25.52 -36.59 -1.34
N ALA A 12 -26.37 -36.74 -2.36
CA ALA A 12 -26.72 -35.64 -3.27
C ALA A 12 -27.45 -34.50 -2.54
N PHE A 13 -28.31 -34.81 -1.55
CA PHE A 13 -29.00 -33.79 -0.75
C PHE A 13 -28.09 -33.02 0.22
N LEU A 14 -26.94 -33.58 0.60
CA LEU A 14 -25.98 -32.93 1.50
C LEU A 14 -24.98 -32.02 0.79
N SER A 15 -25.04 -31.91 -0.55
CA SER A 15 -23.99 -31.30 -1.38
C SER A 15 -24.03 -29.76 -1.52
N SER A 16 -24.91 -29.05 -0.80
CA SER A 16 -25.11 -27.60 -0.97
C SER A 16 -25.09 -26.79 0.33
N CYS A 17 -24.16 -27.09 1.24
CA CYS A 17 -23.95 -26.26 2.42
C CYS A 17 -23.09 -25.05 2.07
N ALA A 18 -23.68 -23.85 2.13
CA ALA A 18 -22.97 -22.59 2.13
C ALA A 18 -22.87 -22.07 3.57
N PHE A 19 -21.64 -21.74 4.00
CA PHE A 19 -21.42 -21.11 5.30
C PHE A 19 -21.11 -19.63 5.10
N HIS A 20 -21.85 -18.79 5.81
CA HIS A 20 -21.66 -17.34 5.87
C HIS A 20 -21.14 -16.95 7.25
N SER A 21 -20.07 -16.17 7.29
CA SER A 21 -19.58 -15.55 8.52
C SER A 21 -19.11 -14.15 8.20
N GLY A 22 -19.64 -13.15 8.90
CA GLY A 22 -19.28 -11.76 8.69
C GLY A 22 -18.96 -11.02 9.98
N ASN A 23 -18.22 -9.93 9.84
CA ASN A 23 -17.94 -8.98 10.91
C ASN A 23 -18.17 -7.55 10.38
N VAL A 24 -18.78 -6.71 11.19
CA VAL A 24 -19.04 -5.30 10.88
C VAL A 24 -18.24 -4.45 11.85
N SER A 25 -17.44 -3.54 11.30
CA SER A 25 -16.68 -2.53 12.03
C SER A 25 -17.25 -1.16 11.70
N SER A 26 -17.99 -0.57 12.62
CA SER A 26 -18.42 0.82 12.50
C SER A 26 -17.22 1.76 12.63
N GLY A 27 -17.19 2.80 11.79
CA GLY A 27 -16.19 3.86 11.90
C GLY A 27 -16.77 5.12 12.56
N SER A 28 -15.95 6.17 12.64
CA SER A 28 -16.41 7.48 13.11
C SER A 28 -17.54 8.02 12.24
N ILE A 29 -18.42 8.82 12.85
CA ILE A 29 -19.45 9.58 12.13
C ILE A 29 -18.74 10.52 11.14
N VAL A 30 -19.17 10.48 9.88
CA VAL A 30 -18.62 11.31 8.79
C VAL A 30 -19.66 12.36 8.43
N ASP A 31 -19.31 13.63 8.60
CA ASP A 31 -20.16 14.77 8.24
C ASP A 31 -20.00 15.15 6.75
N CYS A 32 -20.24 14.19 5.87
CA CYS A 32 -20.23 14.37 4.43
C CYS A 32 -21.38 13.54 3.81
N PRO A 33 -21.86 13.87 2.60
CA PRO A 33 -22.83 13.01 1.93
C PRO A 33 -22.23 11.64 1.59
N MET A 34 -22.92 10.58 2.00
CA MET A 34 -22.62 9.22 1.54
C MET A 34 -22.88 9.14 0.03
N LYS A 35 -21.86 8.70 -0.71
CA LYS A 35 -21.93 8.56 -2.16
C LYS A 35 -22.47 7.19 -2.58
N THR A 36 -21.86 6.12 -2.04
CA THR A 36 -22.20 4.74 -2.42
C THR A 36 -21.54 3.74 -1.47
N ILE A 37 -21.91 2.47 -1.57
CA ILE A 37 -21.20 1.36 -0.93
C ILE A 37 -20.26 0.75 -1.98
N ILE A 38 -18.99 0.62 -1.65
CA ILE A 38 -18.01 -0.03 -2.52
C ILE A 38 -17.60 -1.39 -1.97
N THR A 39 -17.39 -2.35 -2.86
CA THR A 39 -17.01 -3.72 -2.47
C THR A 39 -15.73 -4.15 -3.18
N GLY A 40 -14.86 -4.81 -2.44
CA GLY A 40 -13.71 -5.55 -2.95
C GLY A 40 -13.83 -7.03 -2.63
N GLN A 41 -13.37 -7.88 -3.54
CA GLN A 41 -13.50 -9.33 -3.39
C GLN A 41 -12.18 -10.03 -3.62
N ALA A 42 -11.97 -11.11 -2.89
CA ALA A 42 -10.92 -12.08 -3.15
C ALA A 42 -11.46 -13.48 -2.93
N SER A 43 -11.01 -14.44 -3.73
CA SER A 43 -11.44 -15.82 -3.61
C SER A 43 -10.26 -16.78 -3.58
N THR A 44 -10.49 -17.92 -2.96
CA THR A 44 -9.55 -19.03 -2.97
C THR A 44 -10.31 -20.33 -3.18
N SER A 45 -9.71 -21.25 -3.92
CA SER A 45 -10.26 -22.57 -4.18
C SER A 45 -9.28 -23.65 -3.74
N LYS A 46 -9.84 -24.76 -3.28
CA LYS A 46 -9.12 -25.98 -2.92
C LYS A 46 -9.79 -27.15 -3.61
N PHE A 47 -8.97 -28.05 -4.14
CA PHE A 47 -9.40 -29.32 -4.70
C PHE A 47 -8.76 -30.45 -3.90
N LEU A 48 -9.56 -31.36 -3.35
CA LEU A 48 -9.13 -32.40 -2.40
C LEU A 48 -8.35 -31.83 -1.20
N GLY A 49 -8.72 -30.65 -0.74
CA GLY A 49 -8.02 -29.93 0.34
C GLY A 49 -6.69 -29.28 -0.07
N LEU A 50 -6.21 -29.52 -1.29
CA LEU A 50 -5.00 -28.90 -1.84
C LEU A 50 -5.38 -27.64 -2.63
N GLY A 51 -4.74 -26.52 -2.31
CA GLY A 51 -5.00 -25.23 -2.94
C GLY A 51 -4.85 -24.07 -1.97
N GLY A 52 -5.34 -22.90 -2.37
CA GLY A 52 -5.27 -21.68 -1.58
C GLY A 52 -3.86 -21.19 -1.22
N LEU A 53 -2.91 -21.39 -2.13
CA LEU A 53 -1.50 -20.99 -1.99
C LEU A 53 -1.27 -19.46 -2.11
N SER A 54 -2.33 -18.63 -2.01
CA SER A 54 -2.12 -17.18 -1.88
C SER A 54 -1.32 -16.94 -0.60
N LYS A 55 -0.18 -16.26 -0.73
CA LYS A 55 0.67 -15.88 0.42
C LYS A 55 0.00 -14.81 1.29
N ASN A 56 -1.01 -14.14 0.76
CA ASN A 56 -1.72 -13.06 1.43
C ASN A 56 -3.02 -13.58 2.08
N ALA A 57 -3.45 -12.90 3.14
CA ALA A 57 -4.76 -13.15 3.70
C ALA A 57 -5.84 -12.65 2.72
N LEU A 58 -6.91 -13.44 2.53
CA LEU A 58 -8.05 -13.10 1.65
C LEU A 58 -8.61 -11.69 1.90
N ILE A 59 -8.68 -11.26 3.16
CA ILE A 59 -9.15 -9.91 3.52
C ILE A 59 -8.23 -8.82 2.93
N VAL A 60 -6.91 -9.05 2.91
CA VAL A 60 -5.94 -8.08 2.39
C VAL A 60 -6.12 -7.93 0.88
N ASP A 61 -6.24 -9.05 0.18
CA ASP A 61 -6.45 -9.05 -1.27
C ASP A 61 -7.81 -8.39 -1.62
N ALA A 62 -8.86 -8.68 -0.83
CA ALA A 62 -10.17 -8.05 -1.00
C ALA A 62 -10.14 -6.54 -0.70
N LYS A 63 -9.39 -6.09 0.31
CA LYS A 63 -9.18 -4.65 0.57
C LYS A 63 -8.42 -3.97 -0.57
N GLN A 64 -7.37 -4.61 -1.10
CA GLN A 64 -6.65 -4.08 -2.26
C GLN A 64 -7.56 -3.96 -3.47
N ASP A 65 -8.42 -4.95 -3.72
CA ASP A 65 -9.44 -4.88 -4.77
C ASP A 65 -10.41 -3.70 -4.57
N LEU A 66 -10.87 -3.48 -3.32
CA LEU A 66 -11.70 -2.34 -2.95
C LEU A 66 -10.99 -1.01 -3.27
N TYR A 67 -9.73 -0.85 -2.86
CA TYR A 67 -8.97 0.38 -3.10
C TYR A 67 -8.69 0.63 -4.58
N ARG A 68 -8.47 -0.41 -5.40
CA ARG A 68 -8.26 -0.26 -6.85
C ARG A 68 -9.50 0.27 -7.57
N LYS A 69 -10.71 -0.05 -7.06
CA LYS A 69 -11.98 0.44 -7.63
C LYS A 69 -12.26 1.90 -7.31
N ILE A 70 -11.56 2.48 -6.33
CA ILE A 70 -11.69 3.89 -5.98
C ILE A 70 -10.68 4.66 -6.84
N SER A 71 -11.17 5.46 -7.79
CA SER A 71 -10.32 6.47 -8.44
C SER A 71 -9.73 7.38 -7.36
N VAL A 72 -8.43 7.67 -7.44
CA VAL A 72 -7.66 8.50 -6.49
C VAL A 72 -8.09 9.98 -6.56
N LYS A 73 -9.36 10.25 -6.28
CA LYS A 73 -9.89 11.60 -6.13
C LYS A 73 -9.63 12.05 -4.70
N LYS A 74 -9.01 13.22 -4.58
CA LYS A 74 -8.87 13.92 -3.28
C LYS A 74 -10.28 14.08 -2.68
N ASN A 75 -10.40 13.91 -1.36
CA ASN A 75 -11.62 14.09 -0.55
C ASN A 75 -12.65 12.94 -0.53
N LEU A 76 -12.28 11.74 -0.97
CA LEU A 76 -13.09 10.54 -0.72
C LEU A 76 -12.70 9.89 0.61
N LYS A 77 -13.70 9.43 1.37
CA LYS A 77 -13.48 8.72 2.64
C LYS A 77 -14.23 7.41 2.69
N LEU A 78 -13.59 6.42 3.30
CA LEU A 78 -14.19 5.12 3.56
C LEU A 78 -14.43 4.96 5.05
N THR A 79 -15.65 4.57 5.42
CA THR A 79 -16.00 4.21 6.79
C THR A 79 -16.91 2.98 6.79
N ASN A 80 -17.30 2.50 7.98
CA ASN A 80 -18.21 1.36 8.17
C ASN A 80 -17.81 0.12 7.36
N PHE A 81 -16.59 -0.37 7.61
CA PHE A 81 -16.11 -1.55 6.91
C PHE A 81 -16.87 -2.79 7.39
N SER A 82 -17.36 -3.58 6.45
CA SER A 82 -17.88 -4.93 6.72
C SER A 82 -17.09 -5.96 5.95
N VAL A 83 -16.90 -7.13 6.56
CA VAL A 83 -16.21 -8.27 5.97
C VAL A 83 -17.18 -9.44 5.99
N ASP A 84 -17.42 -10.06 4.85
CA ASP A 84 -18.23 -11.26 4.72
C ASP A 84 -17.41 -12.38 4.08
N PHE A 85 -17.55 -13.58 4.62
CA PHE A 85 -16.98 -14.79 4.06
C PHE A 85 -18.09 -15.72 3.62
N LYS A 86 -18.06 -16.11 2.35
CA LYS A 86 -18.90 -17.16 1.80
C LYS A 86 -18.03 -18.36 1.48
N THR A 87 -18.28 -19.48 2.13
CA THR A 87 -17.62 -20.75 1.79
C THR A 87 -18.61 -21.72 1.18
N THR A 88 -18.29 -22.21 -0.02
CA THR A 88 -19.06 -23.22 -0.76
C THR A 88 -18.28 -24.52 -0.78
N TYR A 89 -18.93 -25.62 -0.43
CA TYR A 89 -18.37 -26.97 -0.50
C TYR A 89 -19.12 -27.79 -1.54
N ILE A 90 -18.40 -28.41 -2.48
CA ILE A 90 -18.92 -29.33 -3.50
C ILE A 90 -18.03 -30.57 -3.52
N LEU A 91 -18.37 -31.60 -2.76
CA LEU A 91 -17.69 -32.90 -2.68
C LEU A 91 -16.16 -32.82 -2.48
N PHE A 92 -15.39 -32.70 -3.56
CA PHE A 92 -13.92 -32.58 -3.56
C PHE A 92 -13.41 -31.16 -3.82
N TYR A 93 -14.31 -30.19 -3.91
CA TYR A 93 -14.01 -28.80 -4.17
C TYR A 93 -14.51 -27.94 -3.02
N SER A 94 -13.69 -26.99 -2.56
CA SER A 94 -14.14 -25.94 -1.65
C SER A 94 -13.68 -24.59 -2.17
N SER A 95 -14.56 -23.61 -2.16
CA SER A 95 -14.25 -22.23 -2.51
C SER A 95 -14.63 -21.31 -1.36
N THR A 96 -13.72 -20.41 -0.97
CA THR A 96 -13.99 -19.35 -0.01
C THR A 96 -13.84 -18.01 -0.71
N ILE A 97 -14.88 -17.19 -0.65
CA ILE A 97 -14.89 -15.82 -1.15
C ILE A 97 -14.94 -14.90 0.07
N ALA A 98 -13.98 -13.98 0.15
CA ALA A 98 -14.00 -12.87 1.09
C ALA A 98 -14.46 -11.61 0.36
N THR A 99 -15.50 -10.98 0.88
CA THR A 99 -16.03 -9.71 0.41
C THR A 99 -15.79 -8.66 1.49
N VAL A 100 -15.15 -7.56 1.13
CA VAL A 100 -15.03 -6.38 1.99
C VAL A 100 -15.90 -5.29 1.41
N SER A 101 -16.80 -4.73 2.20
CA SER A 101 -17.62 -3.57 1.87
C SER A 101 -17.19 -2.37 2.71
N ALA A 102 -17.36 -1.17 2.18
CA ALA A 102 -17.22 0.08 2.91
C ALA A 102 -18.14 1.14 2.34
N ASP A 103 -18.60 2.04 3.20
CA ASP A 103 -19.35 3.22 2.79
C ASP A 103 -18.37 4.27 2.28
N LEU A 104 -18.58 4.72 1.05
CA LEU A 104 -17.81 5.77 0.39
C LEU A 104 -18.53 7.11 0.57
N PHE A 105 -17.84 8.08 1.17
CA PHE A 105 -18.30 9.44 1.39
C PHE A 105 -17.55 10.41 0.48
N ASP A 106 -18.27 11.41 -0.03
CA ASP A 106 -17.70 12.47 -0.88
C ASP A 106 -17.65 13.78 -0.09
N CYS A 107 -16.47 14.13 0.41
CA CYS A 107 -16.24 15.34 1.19
C CYS A 107 -15.73 16.50 0.31
N SER A 108 -16.06 16.51 -1.00
CA SER A 108 -15.56 17.51 -1.94
C SER A 108 -16.24 18.89 -1.84
N GLY A 109 -17.37 19.01 -1.13
CA GLY A 109 -18.13 20.26 -0.98
C GLY A 109 -18.24 20.80 0.45
N THR A 110 -17.76 20.06 1.44
CA THR A 110 -17.62 20.54 2.81
C THR A 110 -16.29 21.27 2.91
N GLU A 111 -16.32 22.59 2.72
CA GLU A 111 -15.26 23.50 3.21
C GLU A 111 -15.29 23.50 4.74
N ASP A 112 -14.97 22.36 5.34
CA ASP A 112 -14.31 22.23 6.62
C ASP A 112 -14.25 20.76 7.01
N SER A 113 -13.06 20.38 7.48
CA SER A 113 -12.77 19.15 8.20
C SER A 113 -13.08 17.83 7.50
N SER A 114 -12.08 17.36 6.75
CA SER A 114 -11.66 15.96 6.80
C SER A 114 -12.00 15.31 8.17
N PRO A 115 -12.91 14.33 8.31
CA PRO A 115 -13.01 13.56 9.55
C PRO A 115 -11.77 12.68 9.71
N ASN A 116 -10.95 13.01 10.71
CA ASN A 116 -9.52 12.70 10.94
C ASN A 116 -8.52 13.77 10.46
N ALA A 117 -8.93 15.03 10.47
CA ALA A 117 -8.07 16.10 10.96
C ALA A 117 -8.65 16.55 12.31
N ASP A 118 -8.52 15.75 13.37
CA ASP A 118 -7.53 16.16 14.36
C ASP A 118 -6.35 16.84 13.67
N SER A 119 -6.46 18.16 13.62
CA SER A 119 -5.35 19.07 13.57
C SER A 119 -4.48 18.82 14.81
N ASP A 120 -3.85 17.65 14.85
CA ASP A 120 -2.46 17.64 15.21
C ASP A 120 -1.85 18.71 14.32
N ASN A 121 -1.36 19.78 14.93
CA ASN A 121 -0.11 20.37 14.54
C ASN A 121 0.95 19.25 14.51
N GLN A 122 0.80 18.28 13.60
CA GLN A 122 1.75 17.23 13.31
C GLN A 122 2.82 17.99 12.53
N SER A 123 3.63 18.72 13.30
CA SER A 123 4.87 19.31 12.85
C SER A 123 5.55 18.22 12.06
N MET A 124 5.81 18.44 10.78
CA MET A 124 6.54 17.48 9.96
C MET A 124 7.84 17.12 10.71
N ILE A 125 7.89 15.94 11.31
CA ILE A 125 9.06 15.52 12.07
C ILE A 125 10.00 14.89 11.05
N GLY A 126 10.95 15.68 10.57
CA GLY A 126 11.88 15.28 9.50
C GLY A 126 11.23 15.25 8.11
N GLY A 127 10.20 16.08 7.88
CA GLY A 127 9.54 16.20 6.56
C GLY A 127 8.59 15.04 6.20
N LEU A 128 8.43 14.07 7.09
CA LEU A 128 7.54 12.92 6.95
C LEU A 128 6.28 13.10 7.79
N LEU A 129 5.16 12.56 7.30
CA LEU A 129 3.89 12.44 8.00
C LEU A 129 3.44 10.97 8.07
N PRO A 130 2.68 10.55 9.10
CA PRO A 130 2.01 9.26 9.09
C PRO A 130 1.12 9.12 7.84
N GLY A 131 1.22 7.96 7.17
CA GLY A 131 0.55 7.70 5.91
C GLY A 131 1.37 8.05 4.66
N ASP A 132 2.48 8.77 4.79
CA ASP A 132 3.35 9.07 3.64
C ASP A 132 3.87 7.79 2.98
N SER A 133 3.83 7.79 1.64
CA SER A 133 4.49 6.79 0.83
C SER A 133 6.00 7.01 0.86
N ILE A 134 6.73 5.93 1.08
CA ILE A 134 8.17 5.96 1.23
C ILE A 134 8.88 4.85 0.44
N ILE A 135 10.15 5.08 0.19
CA ILE A 135 11.14 4.04 -0.12
C ILE A 135 12.08 3.89 1.08
N TYR A 136 12.22 2.66 1.56
CA TYR A 136 13.12 2.28 2.65
C TYR A 136 14.38 1.62 2.09
N GLU A 137 15.56 2.17 2.40
CA GLU A 137 16.87 1.69 1.95
C GLU A 137 17.49 0.75 2.99
N TYR A 138 17.29 -0.56 2.82
CA TYR A 138 17.93 -1.59 3.65
C TYR A 138 18.07 -2.90 2.88
N ASN A 139 19.31 -3.25 2.54
CA ASN A 139 19.60 -4.37 1.63
C ASN A 139 18.78 -4.29 0.33
N GLY A 140 18.71 -3.08 -0.24
CA GLY A 140 17.88 -2.73 -1.39
C GLY A 140 16.79 -1.71 -1.04
N PHE A 141 15.93 -1.42 -2.02
CA PHE A 141 14.86 -0.43 -1.91
C PHE A 141 13.50 -1.13 -1.75
N HIS A 142 12.79 -0.80 -0.68
CA HIS A 142 11.47 -1.38 -0.37
C HIS A 142 10.42 -0.28 -0.32
N LYS A 143 9.29 -0.47 -1.01
CA LYS A 143 8.16 0.47 -0.92
C LYS A 143 7.38 0.23 0.37
N GLY A 144 6.96 1.31 1.01
CA GLY A 144 6.21 1.25 2.25
C GLY A 144 5.46 2.52 2.59
N LEU A 145 4.94 2.56 3.82
CA LEU A 145 4.20 3.65 4.41
C LEU A 145 4.77 3.99 5.78
N VAL A 146 4.83 5.28 6.12
CA VAL A 146 5.06 5.72 7.50
C VAL A 146 3.83 5.36 8.33
N SER A 147 4.00 4.58 9.38
CA SER A 147 2.90 4.16 10.26
C SER A 147 2.70 5.15 11.42
N LYS A 148 3.79 5.59 12.05
CA LYS A 148 3.78 6.63 13.10
C LYS A 148 5.18 7.17 13.37
N HIS A 149 5.28 8.36 13.92
CA HIS A 149 6.55 8.87 14.47
C HIS A 149 6.81 8.27 15.86
N LEU A 150 8.08 8.02 16.15
CA LEU A 150 8.54 7.55 17.47
C LEU A 150 9.38 8.63 18.16
N SER A 151 10.16 9.38 17.37
CA SER A 151 11.01 10.49 17.82
C SER A 151 11.37 11.37 16.63
N LYS A 152 12.20 12.41 16.85
CA LYS A 152 12.75 13.25 15.77
C LYS A 152 13.50 12.47 14.70
N GLU A 153 14.19 11.40 15.09
CA GLU A 153 15.09 10.66 14.20
C GLU A 153 14.56 9.28 13.80
N ARG A 154 13.43 8.85 14.38
CA ARG A 154 12.91 7.49 14.20
C ARG A 154 11.42 7.48 13.94
N CYS A 155 10.99 6.60 13.03
CA CYS A 155 9.58 6.32 12.79
C CYS A 155 9.34 4.81 12.66
N ALA A 156 8.10 4.40 12.88
CA ALA A 156 7.64 3.07 12.56
C ALA A 156 7.11 3.07 11.12
N ILE A 157 7.57 2.12 10.31
CA ILE A 157 7.13 1.95 8.93
C ILE A 157 6.45 0.60 8.74
N THR A 158 5.60 0.50 7.73
CA THR A 158 5.08 -0.76 7.19
C THR A 158 5.52 -0.87 5.74
N PHE A 159 6.24 -1.93 5.36
CA PHE A 159 6.71 -2.13 3.99
C PHE A 159 6.46 -3.56 3.51
N GLN A 160 6.45 -3.76 2.20
CA GLN A 160 6.18 -5.05 1.56
C GLN A 160 7.46 -5.61 0.95
N TYR A 161 7.80 -6.87 1.28
CA TYR A 161 8.85 -7.61 0.60
C TYR A 161 8.41 -8.05 -0.80
N ASN A 162 9.37 -8.41 -1.67
CA ASN A 162 9.09 -8.97 -3.01
C ASN A 162 8.20 -10.23 -2.99
N ASN A 163 8.13 -10.93 -1.86
CA ASN A 163 7.27 -12.10 -1.68
C ASN A 163 5.82 -11.75 -1.25
N GLY A 164 5.47 -10.47 -1.18
CA GLY A 164 4.15 -9.96 -0.80
C GLY A 164 3.94 -9.77 0.71
N ARG A 165 4.84 -10.28 1.57
CA ARG A 165 4.69 -10.16 3.03
C ARG A 165 4.89 -8.73 3.50
N LEU A 166 3.95 -8.24 4.31
CA LEU A 166 4.08 -6.97 5.03
C LEU A 166 4.92 -7.16 6.29
N LYS A 167 5.78 -6.18 6.57
CA LYS A 167 6.55 -6.10 7.81
C LYS A 167 6.45 -4.71 8.41
N LYS A 168 6.28 -4.66 9.73
CA LYS A 168 6.39 -3.44 10.52
C LYS A 168 7.76 -3.36 11.15
N GLN A 169 8.41 -2.20 11.09
CA GLN A 169 9.74 -2.02 11.67
C GLN A 169 9.95 -0.58 12.13
N ASN A 170 10.70 -0.41 13.22
CA ASN A 170 11.15 0.88 13.69
C ASN A 170 12.50 1.19 13.06
N VAL A 171 12.59 2.27 12.31
CA VAL A 171 13.75 2.63 11.49
C VAL A 171 14.15 4.08 11.76
N SER A 172 15.39 4.43 11.42
CA SER A 172 15.81 5.83 11.41
C SER A 172 15.29 6.53 10.16
N GLN A 173 14.99 7.81 10.26
CA GLN A 173 14.52 8.61 9.13
C GLN A 173 15.59 8.79 8.04
N ASN A 174 16.87 8.64 8.37
CA ASN A 174 17.99 8.78 7.41
C ASN A 174 18.06 7.70 6.32
N VAL A 175 17.33 6.58 6.49
CA VAL A 175 17.23 5.47 5.52
C VAL A 175 15.87 5.44 4.82
N ILE A 176 15.11 6.53 4.90
CA ILE A 176 13.77 6.65 4.35
C ILE A 176 13.72 7.80 3.36
N PHE A 177 13.15 7.55 2.20
CA PHE A 177 12.92 8.55 1.18
C PHE A 177 11.42 8.76 1.01
N LYS A 178 10.96 9.99 1.24
CA LYS A 178 9.59 10.38 0.93
C LYS A 178 9.38 10.37 -0.57
N ILE A 179 8.31 9.71 -1.02
CA ILE A 179 7.92 9.67 -2.44
C ILE A 179 6.52 10.27 -2.67
N THR A 180 5.90 10.84 -1.63
CA THR A 180 4.67 11.63 -1.76
C THR A 180 4.99 13.08 -2.16
N GLU A 181 4.34 13.57 -3.21
CA GLU A 181 4.37 14.99 -3.56
C GLU A 181 3.60 15.83 -2.53
N HIS A 182 4.24 16.90 -2.04
CA HIS A 182 3.63 17.86 -1.14
C HIS A 182 4.17 19.26 -1.47
N THR A 183 3.33 20.28 -1.39
CA THR A 183 3.74 21.68 -1.68
C THR A 183 4.83 22.18 -0.75
N SER A 184 4.98 21.58 0.42
CA SER A 184 6.04 21.90 1.38
C SER A 184 7.36 21.18 1.12
N ASN A 185 7.43 20.24 0.18
CA ASN A 185 8.64 19.43 -0.04
C ASN A 185 9.84 20.31 -0.37
N LYS A 186 9.69 21.24 -1.33
CA LYS A 186 10.74 22.21 -1.66
C LYS A 186 11.24 23.00 -0.46
N ASN A 187 10.36 23.44 0.43
CA ASN A 187 10.74 24.20 1.62
C ASN A 187 11.53 23.37 2.64
N TYR A 188 11.19 22.09 2.81
CA TYR A 188 11.85 21.22 3.78
C TYR A 188 13.11 20.54 3.23
N PHE A 189 13.06 20.06 1.99
CA PHE A 189 14.11 19.24 1.41
C PHE A 189 14.98 20.00 0.41
N GLY A 190 14.55 21.17 -0.06
CA GLY A 190 15.21 21.95 -1.11
C GLY A 190 14.88 21.50 -2.54
N TYR A 191 14.09 20.43 -2.69
CA TYR A 191 13.78 19.79 -3.97
C TYR A 191 12.36 19.24 -3.99
N ASP A 192 11.82 19.08 -5.20
CA ASP A 192 10.55 18.39 -5.42
C ASP A 192 10.74 17.02 -6.11
N ILE A 193 9.78 16.13 -5.91
CA ILE A 193 9.74 14.85 -6.60
C ILE A 193 9.39 15.12 -8.07
N GLY A 194 10.10 14.45 -8.98
CA GLY A 194 9.99 14.66 -10.43
C GLY A 194 10.91 15.75 -10.97
N GLU A 195 11.55 16.54 -10.10
CA GLU A 195 12.48 17.59 -10.50
C GLU A 195 13.68 16.99 -11.27
N LYS A 196 14.06 17.67 -12.37
CA LYS A 196 15.21 17.29 -13.20
C LYS A 196 16.46 17.94 -12.62
N ALA A 197 17.53 17.17 -12.50
CA ALA A 197 18.82 17.63 -12.00
C ALA A 197 19.96 16.93 -12.72
N SER A 198 21.19 17.23 -12.32
CA SER A 198 22.38 16.48 -12.75
C SER A 198 23.14 15.93 -11.56
N VAL A 199 23.68 14.72 -11.70
CA VAL A 199 24.46 14.03 -10.67
C VAL A 199 25.87 13.72 -11.17
N GLU A 200 26.86 13.89 -10.32
CA GLU A 200 28.23 13.46 -10.58
C GLU A 200 28.43 11.99 -10.21
N VAL A 201 28.74 11.15 -11.19
CA VAL A 201 28.95 9.71 -11.03
C VAL A 201 30.43 9.37 -11.26
N LEU A 202 31.06 8.75 -10.25
CA LEU A 202 32.42 8.24 -10.34
C LEU A 202 32.43 6.85 -10.99
N ASN A 203 33.12 6.72 -12.11
CA ASN A 203 33.43 5.41 -12.67
C ASN A 203 34.65 4.83 -11.95
N LEU A 204 34.43 3.81 -11.12
CA LEU A 204 35.49 3.19 -10.32
C LEU A 204 36.58 2.50 -11.16
N LYS A 205 36.27 2.08 -12.40
CA LYS A 205 37.26 1.41 -13.27
C LYS A 205 38.24 2.39 -13.88
N THR A 206 37.75 3.56 -14.29
CA THR A 206 38.55 4.59 -14.98
C THR A 206 38.97 5.72 -14.05
N ASN A 207 38.43 5.76 -12.83
CA ASN A 207 38.54 6.86 -11.88
C ASN A 207 38.12 8.23 -12.47
N THR A 208 37.20 8.21 -13.44
CA THR A 208 36.70 9.44 -14.09
C THR A 208 35.33 9.81 -13.55
N LYS A 209 35.11 11.12 -13.35
CA LYS A 209 33.83 11.70 -12.94
C LYS A 209 33.05 12.09 -14.18
N THR A 210 31.79 11.67 -14.27
CA THR A 210 30.89 12.03 -15.36
C THR A 210 29.63 12.64 -14.78
N VAL A 211 29.12 13.70 -15.40
CA VAL A 211 27.85 14.32 -15.01
C VAL A 211 26.76 13.68 -15.85
N LYS A 212 25.73 13.14 -15.20
CA LYS A 212 24.58 12.50 -15.87
C LYS A 212 23.29 13.22 -15.47
N PRO A 213 22.37 13.47 -16.42
CA PRO A 213 21.05 14.00 -16.09
C PRO A 213 20.26 12.95 -15.30
N CYS A 214 19.50 13.39 -14.31
CA CYS A 214 18.69 12.53 -13.45
C CYS A 214 17.34 13.15 -13.12
N THR A 215 16.45 12.35 -12.56
CA THR A 215 15.15 12.77 -11.99
C THR A 215 15.15 12.43 -10.51
N ILE A 216 14.74 13.37 -9.66
CA ILE A 216 14.57 13.13 -8.23
C ILE A 216 13.30 12.31 -8.02
N ILE A 217 13.41 11.13 -7.43
CA ILE A 217 12.27 10.22 -7.20
C ILE A 217 11.97 9.99 -5.73
N GLY A 218 12.81 10.49 -4.82
CA GLY A 218 12.57 10.43 -3.39
C GLY A 218 13.42 11.42 -2.61
N LEU A 219 12.84 11.93 -1.51
CA LEU A 219 13.42 13.01 -0.71
C LEU A 219 13.82 12.53 0.67
N ASN A 220 15.02 12.88 1.09
CA ASN A 220 15.51 12.71 2.46
C ASN A 220 16.13 14.02 2.94
N GLU A 221 16.35 14.17 4.25
CA GLU A 221 16.96 15.36 4.84
C GLU A 221 18.36 15.63 4.28
N ASN A 222 19.21 14.59 4.18
CA ASN A 222 20.61 14.73 3.76
C ASN A 222 20.88 14.12 2.38
N LYS A 223 20.00 13.22 1.93
CA LYS A 223 20.15 12.46 0.69
C LYS A 223 18.99 12.69 -0.26
N LEU A 224 19.18 12.31 -1.51
CA LEU A 224 18.14 12.20 -2.52
C LEU A 224 18.18 10.81 -3.13
N LEU A 225 16.99 10.29 -3.41
CA LEU A 225 16.85 9.12 -4.25
C LEU A 225 16.62 9.61 -5.67
N ILE A 226 17.51 9.24 -6.59
CA ILE A 226 17.48 9.68 -7.98
C ILE A 226 17.34 8.49 -8.93
N SER A 227 16.74 8.75 -10.08
CA SER A 227 16.75 7.86 -11.24
C SER A 227 17.54 8.50 -12.39
N TYR A 228 18.42 7.73 -13.02
CA TYR A 228 19.17 8.16 -14.21
C TYR A 228 19.38 7.00 -15.19
N ASN A 229 19.56 7.33 -16.48
CA ASN A 229 19.86 6.34 -17.50
C ASN A 229 21.37 6.14 -17.62
N LYS A 230 21.81 4.89 -17.64
CA LYS A 230 23.16 4.52 -18.03
C LYS A 230 23.37 4.66 -19.55
N GLU A 231 24.62 4.44 -19.96
CA GLU A 231 25.04 4.36 -21.36
C GLU A 231 24.40 3.17 -22.12
N ASP A 232 24.04 2.10 -21.42
CA ASP A 232 23.31 0.95 -21.98
C ASP A 232 21.80 1.20 -22.10
N GLY A 233 21.31 2.40 -21.75
CA GLY A 233 19.91 2.77 -21.74
C GLY A 233 19.10 2.22 -20.56
N GLN A 234 19.70 1.45 -19.66
CA GLN A 234 19.00 0.97 -18.47
C GLN A 234 18.88 2.06 -17.41
N GLU A 235 17.69 2.17 -16.83
CA GLU A 235 17.42 3.00 -15.68
C GLU A 235 18.15 2.46 -14.44
N ARG A 236 18.77 3.36 -13.68
CA ARG A 236 19.35 3.07 -12.36
C ARG A 236 18.82 4.01 -11.30
N ILE A 237 18.54 3.44 -10.15
CA ILE A 237 18.16 4.14 -8.94
C ILE A 237 19.34 4.18 -7.98
N LEU A 238 19.64 5.36 -7.44
CA LEU A 238 20.72 5.54 -6.48
C LEU A 238 20.32 6.53 -5.37
N SER A 239 20.84 6.28 -4.18
CA SER A 239 20.81 7.19 -3.03
C SER A 239 22.09 8.04 -3.05
N VAL A 240 21.96 9.35 -3.17
CA VAL A 240 23.08 10.30 -3.27
C VAL A 240 23.00 11.36 -2.19
N ASP A 241 24.14 11.80 -1.67
CA ASP A 241 24.19 13.00 -0.83
C ASP A 241 23.84 14.24 -1.65
N LYS A 242 23.07 15.15 -1.05
CA LYS A 242 22.62 16.40 -1.72
C LYS A 242 23.77 17.25 -2.27
N SER A 243 24.94 17.20 -1.63
CA SER A 243 26.14 17.93 -2.09
C SER A 243 26.67 17.47 -3.45
N LEU A 244 26.24 16.30 -3.95
CA LEU A 244 26.63 15.77 -5.26
C LEU A 244 25.66 16.15 -6.39
N ILE A 245 24.54 16.80 -6.04
CA ILE A 245 23.54 17.26 -7.01
C ILE A 245 23.88 18.66 -7.50
N ARG A 246 23.87 18.83 -8.83
CA ARG A 246 24.01 20.13 -9.48
C ARG A 246 22.66 20.54 -10.08
N GLN A 247 22.23 21.75 -9.74
CA GLN A 247 21.06 22.42 -10.35
C GLN A 247 21.45 23.02 -11.70
#